data_AF-A0A7Y4A1W8-F1
#
_entry.id   AF-A0A7Y4A1W8-F1
#
_cell.length_a   1.000
_cell.length_b   1.000
_cell.length_c   1.000
_cell.angle_alpha   90.00
_cell.angle_beta   90.00
_cell.angle_gamma   90.00
#
_symmetry.space_group_name_H-M   'P 1'
#
loop_
_entity.id
_entity.type
_entity.pdbx_description
1 polymer ?
#
loop_
_entity_poly.entity_id
_entity_poly.type
_entity_poly.pdbx_seq_one_letter_code
_entity_poly.pdbx_strand_id
1 'polypeptide(L)'
;MPDGQNIRFIYSPEGMTDREVVINVEPGADPVSMHFRLCEQNGVFEGLNDTVKEYINSQKFDCNSWLKLTPLMNNKYALSYELNLLIGLKVEFSETGPRYTPIMKKLAQYRAIYRQNSVAYPLQRYVNETIVESTKVEFYL
;
A
#
# COMPACT_ATOMS: atom_id res chain seq x y z
N MET A 1 -6.54 17.73 -10.83
CA MET A 1 -6.04 16.35 -10.65
C MET A 1 -4.62 16.36 -11.21
N PRO A 2 -3.62 15.69 -10.62
CA PRO A 2 -2.31 15.65 -11.26
C PRO A 2 -2.46 14.91 -12.59
N ASP A 3 -2.12 15.59 -13.68
CA ASP A 3 -2.32 15.20 -15.07
C ASP A 3 -1.39 14.05 -15.53
N GLY A 4 -1.49 12.86 -14.92
CA GLY A 4 -0.64 11.72 -15.24
C GLY A 4 -1.32 10.35 -15.08
N GLN A 5 -0.91 9.38 -15.91
CA GLN A 5 -1.32 7.98 -15.80
C GLN A 5 -0.88 7.43 -14.44
N ASN A 6 -1.79 6.82 -13.67
CA ASN A 6 -1.45 6.29 -12.36
C ASN A 6 -2.30 5.07 -11.98
N ILE A 7 -1.74 4.31 -11.03
CA ILE A 7 -2.41 3.23 -10.33
C ILE A 7 -2.42 3.61 -8.85
N ARG A 8 -3.61 3.73 -8.28
CA ARG A 8 -3.82 4.15 -6.89
C ARG A 8 -4.39 3.00 -6.09
N PHE A 9 -3.69 2.64 -5.01
CA PHE A 9 -4.10 1.60 -4.07
C PHE A 9 -4.56 2.28 -2.79
N ILE A 10 -5.75 1.96 -2.33
CA ILE A 10 -6.32 2.48 -1.08
C ILE A 10 -6.66 1.29 -0.21
N TYR A 11 -6.06 1.23 0.98
CA TYR A 11 -6.35 0.24 2.00
C TYR A 11 -7.07 0.89 3.17
N SER A 12 -8.28 0.40 3.45
CA SER A 12 -9.19 0.96 4.44
C SER A 12 -9.50 -0.07 5.53
N PRO A 13 -8.71 -0.11 6.62
CA PRO A 13 -9.00 -0.91 7.79
C PRO A 13 -10.03 -0.20 8.71
N GLU A 14 -10.86 -0.98 9.40
CA GLU A 14 -11.80 -0.45 10.40
C GLU A 14 -11.07 0.33 11.51
N GLY A 15 -11.59 1.51 11.82
CA GLY A 15 -11.12 2.32 12.94
C GLY A 15 -9.73 2.93 12.77
N MET A 16 -9.12 2.88 11.58
CA MET A 16 -7.85 3.54 11.31
C MET A 16 -7.92 4.40 10.04
N THR A 17 -6.93 5.28 9.88
CA THR A 17 -6.78 6.09 8.66
C THR A 17 -6.45 5.21 7.46
N ASP A 18 -7.06 5.54 6.32
CA ASP A 18 -6.76 4.93 5.03
C ASP A 18 -5.27 5.04 4.69
N ARG A 19 -4.74 3.99 4.06
CA ARG A 19 -3.37 3.95 3.53
C ARG A 19 -3.42 3.99 2.02
N GLU A 20 -2.83 5.03 1.46
CA GLU A 20 -2.83 5.28 0.03
C GLU A 20 -1.43 5.11 -0.55
N VAL A 21 -1.34 4.41 -1.66
CA VAL A 21 -0.13 4.30 -2.47
C VAL A 21 -0.49 4.72 -3.89
N VAL A 22 0.16 5.77 -4.39
CA VAL A 22 0.01 6.25 -5.77
C VAL A 22 1.25 5.89 -6.54
N ILE A 23 1.08 5.12 -7.61
CA ILE A 23 2.16 4.75 -8.53
C ILE A 23 1.89 5.46 -9.84
N ASN A 24 2.71 6.47 -10.13
CA ASN A 24 2.68 7.16 -11.41
C ASN A 24 3.34 6.28 -12.47
N VAL A 25 2.68 6.15 -13.61
CA VAL A 25 3.15 5.42 -14.78
C VAL A 25 3.43 6.44 -15.87
N GLU A 26 4.64 6.42 -16.43
CA GLU A 26 4.98 7.30 -17.54
C GLU A 26 4.22 6.86 -18.81
N PRO A 27 3.60 7.79 -19.55
CA PRO A 27 2.94 7.47 -20.79
C PRO A 27 3.88 6.76 -21.78
N GLY A 28 3.50 5.53 -22.17
CA GLY A 28 4.29 4.72 -23.11
C GLY A 28 5.40 3.88 -22.48
N ALA A 29 5.56 3.88 -21.16
CA ALA A 29 6.59 3.09 -20.45
C ALA A 29 6.21 1.60 -20.22
N ASP A 30 5.21 1.09 -20.94
CA ASP A 30 4.71 -0.28 -20.80
C ASP A 30 5.54 -1.28 -21.62
N PRO A 31 6.00 -2.42 -21.04
CA PRO A 31 5.70 -2.93 -19.70
C PRO A 31 6.55 -2.28 -18.59
N VAL A 32 5.92 -2.05 -17.44
CA VAL A 32 6.56 -1.47 -16.25
C VAL A 32 6.90 -2.57 -15.23
N SER A 33 8.10 -2.50 -14.64
CA SER A 33 8.50 -3.32 -13.50
C SER A 33 9.23 -2.45 -12.48
N MET A 34 8.69 -2.34 -11.27
CA MET A 34 9.18 -1.44 -10.22
C MET A 34 9.41 -2.18 -8.92
N HIS A 35 10.44 -1.76 -8.19
CA HIS A 35 10.70 -2.13 -6.81
C HIS A 35 10.88 -0.85 -6.00
N PHE A 36 10.27 -0.78 -4.82
CA PHE A 36 10.27 0.41 -3.99
C PHE A 36 10.05 0.03 -2.51
N ARG A 37 10.23 0.97 -1.59
CA ARG A 37 10.04 0.76 -0.15
C ARG A 37 8.93 1.65 0.38
N LEU A 38 7.94 1.07 1.06
CA LEU A 38 6.76 1.79 1.56
C LEU A 38 6.81 2.15 3.06
N CYS A 39 7.95 1.98 3.75
CA CYS A 39 8.03 2.27 5.18
C CYS A 39 7.85 3.77 5.48
N GLU A 40 8.39 4.65 4.63
CA GLU A 40 8.58 6.07 4.95
C GLU A 40 7.41 6.98 4.54
N GLN A 41 6.42 6.46 3.78
CA GLN A 41 5.45 7.29 3.06
C GLN A 41 4.02 7.33 3.65
N ASN A 42 3.78 6.81 4.85
CA ASN A 42 2.41 6.54 5.31
C ASN A 42 1.95 7.32 6.54
N GLY A 43 2.67 8.37 6.96
CA GLY A 43 2.30 9.17 8.15
C GLY A 43 2.34 8.41 9.49
N VAL A 44 2.78 7.14 9.51
CA VAL A 44 2.87 6.30 10.73
C VAL A 44 3.83 6.89 11.78
N PHE A 45 4.79 7.68 11.33
CA PHE A 45 5.78 8.35 12.17
C PHE A 45 5.39 9.77 12.58
N GLU A 46 4.22 10.27 12.14
CA GLU A 46 3.74 11.60 12.52
C GLU A 46 3.52 11.67 14.03
N GLY A 47 3.95 12.78 14.64
CA GLY A 47 3.85 12.99 16.10
C GLY A 47 4.91 12.26 16.94
N LEU A 48 5.75 11.40 16.36
CA LEU A 48 6.88 10.79 17.06
C LEU A 48 8.09 11.74 17.07
N ASN A 49 8.85 11.72 18.16
CA ASN A 49 10.13 12.44 18.24
C ASN A 49 11.24 11.67 17.49
N ASP A 50 12.36 12.35 17.21
CA ASP A 50 13.41 11.79 16.35
C ASP A 50 14.12 10.59 16.98
N THR A 51 14.31 10.57 18.31
CA THR A 51 14.87 9.42 19.02
C THR A 51 14.02 8.16 18.86
N VAL A 52 12.69 8.30 18.93
CA VAL A 52 11.75 7.19 18.73
C VAL A 52 11.75 6.73 17.28
N LYS A 53 11.77 7.67 16.32
CA LYS A 53 11.88 7.33 14.89
C LYS A 53 13.17 6.57 14.59
N GLU A 54 14.31 7.02 15.12
CA GLU A 54 15.61 6.34 14.95
C GLU A 54 15.60 4.93 15.55
N TYR A 55 15.05 4.77 16.75
CA TYR A 55 14.89 3.46 17.38
C TYR A 55 14.04 2.53 16.50
N ILE A 56 12.90 3.01 16.03
CA ILE A 56 11.99 2.22 15.18
C ILE A 56 12.66 1.87 13.84
N ASN A 57 13.33 2.83 13.20
CA ASN A 57 14.05 2.62 11.94
C ASN A 57 15.22 1.61 12.08
N SER A 58 15.86 1.57 13.25
CA SER A 58 16.93 0.59 13.52
C SER A 58 16.45 -0.86 13.50
N GLN A 59 15.14 -1.11 13.68
CA GLN A 59 14.56 -2.46 13.69
C GLN A 59 14.44 -3.10 12.29
N LYS A 60 14.74 -2.35 11.21
CA LYS A 60 14.77 -2.83 9.81
C LYS A 60 13.53 -3.62 9.37
N PHE A 61 12.38 -2.96 9.28
CA PHE A 61 11.16 -3.59 8.75
C PHE A 61 11.26 -3.89 7.25
N ASP A 62 10.65 -5.02 6.85
CA ASP A 62 10.49 -5.36 5.45
C ASP A 62 9.27 -4.66 4.86
N CYS A 63 9.51 -3.49 4.24
CA CYS A 63 8.52 -2.80 3.42
C CYS A 63 8.88 -2.82 1.94
N ASN A 64 9.73 -3.77 1.52
CA ASN A 64 10.07 -3.92 0.11
C ASN A 64 8.82 -4.31 -0.65
N SER A 65 8.46 -3.53 -1.65
CA SER A 65 7.26 -3.67 -2.44
C SER A 65 7.64 -3.70 -3.90
N TRP A 66 6.83 -4.37 -4.70
CA TRP A 66 7.04 -4.44 -6.13
C TRP A 66 5.73 -4.41 -6.89
N LEU A 67 5.81 -3.93 -8.13
CA LEU A 67 4.70 -3.89 -9.07
C LEU A 67 5.21 -4.25 -10.46
N LYS A 68 4.42 -5.03 -11.18
CA LYS A 68 4.61 -5.31 -12.60
C LYS A 68 3.31 -5.04 -13.34
N LEU A 69 3.41 -4.21 -14.37
CA LEU A 69 2.34 -3.88 -15.28
C LEU A 69 2.69 -4.41 -16.67
N THR A 70 1.75 -5.06 -17.32
CA THR A 70 1.94 -5.60 -18.67
C THR A 70 0.71 -5.26 -19.51
N PRO A 71 0.88 -4.53 -20.63
CA PRO A 71 -0.22 -4.22 -21.51
C PRO A 71 -0.74 -5.50 -22.19
N LEU A 72 -2.05 -5.57 -22.37
CA LEU A 72 -2.75 -6.63 -23.08
C LEU A 72 -3.55 -6.03 -24.24
N MET A 73 -4.08 -6.89 -25.11
CA MET A 73 -4.98 -6.46 -26.19
C MET A 73 -6.27 -5.82 -25.63
N ASN A 74 -6.88 -4.93 -26.42
CA ASN A 74 -8.17 -4.29 -26.13
C ASN A 74 -8.18 -3.39 -24.88
N ASN A 75 -7.15 -2.55 -24.69
CA ASN A 75 -7.04 -1.57 -23.60
C ASN A 75 -7.17 -2.22 -22.20
N LYS A 76 -6.57 -3.41 -22.07
CA LYS A 76 -6.50 -4.15 -20.82
C LYS A 76 -5.06 -4.23 -20.36
N TYR A 77 -4.87 -4.43 -19.07
CA TYR A 77 -3.56 -4.54 -18.46
C TYR A 77 -3.56 -5.69 -17.46
N ALA A 78 -2.50 -6.49 -17.47
CA ALA A 78 -2.21 -7.42 -16.40
C ALA A 78 -1.36 -6.70 -15.34
N LEU A 79 -1.90 -6.61 -14.14
CA LEU A 79 -1.24 -6.01 -12.99
C LEU A 79 -0.91 -7.10 -11.97
N SER A 80 0.36 -7.17 -11.58
CA SER A 80 0.83 -8.01 -10.46
C SER A 80 1.53 -7.11 -9.46
N TYR A 81 1.28 -7.29 -8.17
CA TYR A 81 1.90 -6.48 -7.13
C TYR A 81 2.04 -7.24 -5.82
N GLU A 82 3.04 -6.83 -5.04
CA GLU A 82 3.10 -7.05 -3.60
C GLU A 82 3.43 -5.71 -2.94
N LEU A 83 2.49 -5.19 -2.14
CA LEU A 83 2.65 -3.97 -1.37
C LEU A 83 2.74 -4.34 0.11
N ASN A 84 3.89 -4.07 0.71
CA ASN A 84 4.15 -4.30 2.13
C ASN A 84 4.00 -2.99 2.89
N LEU A 85 2.80 -2.75 3.40
CA LEU A 85 2.39 -1.51 4.06
C LEU A 85 2.71 -1.57 5.56
N LEU A 86 3.39 -0.55 6.07
CA LEU A 86 3.37 -0.23 7.50
C LEU A 86 2.08 0.55 7.77
N ILE A 87 1.17 -0.02 8.56
CA ILE A 87 -0.16 0.57 8.82
C ILE A 87 -0.28 1.19 10.22
N GLY A 88 0.65 0.87 11.13
CA GLY A 88 0.72 1.45 12.47
C GLY A 88 1.83 0.84 13.32
N LEU A 89 1.89 1.27 14.57
CA LEU A 89 2.80 0.73 15.59
C LEU A 89 1.97 0.35 16.81
N LYS A 90 2.13 -0.88 17.30
CA LYS A 90 1.64 -1.28 18.60
C LYS A 90 2.65 -0.85 19.66
N VAL A 91 2.19 -0.08 20.65
CA VAL A 91 3.03 0.37 21.76
C VAL A 91 2.69 -0.47 22.99
N GLU A 92 3.71 -1.10 23.55
CA GLU A 92 3.61 -1.87 24.80
C GLU A 92 4.54 -1.23 25.83
N PHE A 93 4.01 -0.89 27.01
CA PHE A 93 4.81 -0.28 28.07
C PHE A 93 5.35 -1.37 28.99
N SER A 94 6.68 -1.43 29.17
CA SER A 94 7.34 -2.30 30.14
C SER A 94 8.19 -1.48 31.12
N GLU A 95 8.76 -2.15 32.12
CA GLU A 95 9.70 -1.55 33.09
C GLU A 95 10.94 -0.94 32.41
N THR A 96 11.30 -1.39 31.20
CA THR A 96 12.43 -0.89 30.41
C THR A 96 12.03 0.23 29.44
N GLY A 97 10.76 0.66 29.46
CA GLY A 97 10.22 1.71 28.57
C GLY A 97 9.27 1.19 27.49
N PRO A 98 8.86 2.05 26.54
CA PRO A 98 7.93 1.69 25.48
C PRO A 98 8.60 0.81 24.42
N ARG A 99 7.97 -0.32 24.11
CA ARG A 99 8.31 -1.20 22.99
C ARG A 99 7.37 -0.92 21.83
N TYR A 100 7.94 -0.61 20.68
CA TYR A 100 7.21 -0.37 19.43
C TYR A 100 7.30 -1.62 18.55
N THR A 101 6.15 -2.20 18.21
CA THR A 101 6.05 -3.35 17.30
C THR A 101 5.33 -2.90 16.02
N PRO A 102 5.89 -3.12 14.83
CA PRO A 102 5.24 -2.73 13.57
C PRO A 102 3.96 -3.52 13.33
N ILE A 103 2.92 -2.83 12.90
CA ILE A 103 1.71 -3.46 12.37
C ILE A 103 1.82 -3.36 10.85
N MET A 104 2.07 -4.51 10.22
CA MET A 104 2.28 -4.62 8.77
C MET A 104 1.06 -5.22 8.08
N LYS A 105 0.75 -4.75 6.87
CA LYS A 105 -0.24 -5.35 5.97
C LYS A 105 0.39 -5.62 4.61
N LYS A 106 0.37 -6.89 4.19
CA LYS A 106 0.71 -7.29 2.83
C LYS A 106 -0.56 -7.28 1.96
N LEU A 107 -0.51 -6.56 0.85
CA LEU A 107 -1.51 -6.61 -0.22
C LEU A 107 -0.85 -7.24 -1.44
N ALA A 108 -1.38 -8.35 -1.92
CA ALA A 108 -0.81 -9.04 -3.07
C ALA A 108 -1.90 -9.49 -4.04
N GLN A 109 -1.67 -9.26 -5.32
CA GLN A 109 -2.46 -9.82 -6.41
C GLN A 109 -1.52 -10.20 -7.54
N TYR A 110 -1.79 -11.33 -8.19
CA TYR A 110 -0.98 -11.85 -9.29
C TYR A 110 -1.82 -11.90 -10.56
N ARG A 111 -1.34 -11.24 -11.62
CA ARG A 111 -1.95 -11.24 -12.96
C ARG A 111 -3.43 -10.82 -12.98
N ALA A 112 -3.82 -9.90 -12.09
CA ALA A 112 -5.16 -9.35 -12.10
C ALA A 112 -5.36 -8.46 -13.34
N ILE A 113 -6.48 -8.63 -14.05
CA ILE A 113 -6.75 -7.93 -15.30
C ILE A 113 -7.60 -6.70 -15.03
N TYR A 114 -7.09 -5.54 -15.41
CA TYR A 114 -7.77 -4.25 -15.29
C TYR A 114 -8.08 -3.70 -16.67
N ARG A 115 -9.18 -2.96 -16.76
CA ARG A 115 -9.45 -2.09 -17.92
C ARG A 115 -8.90 -0.70 -17.61
N GLN A 116 -8.57 0.04 -18.66
CA GLN A 116 -8.30 1.46 -18.53
C GLN A 116 -9.45 2.19 -17.84
N ASN A 117 -9.15 3.17 -16.99
CA ASN A 117 -10.11 3.97 -16.22
C ASN A 117 -11.11 3.13 -15.41
N SER A 118 -10.61 2.11 -14.70
CA SER A 118 -11.46 1.21 -13.91
C SER A 118 -11.14 1.27 -12.42
N VAL A 119 -12.12 0.88 -11.62
CA VAL A 119 -11.99 0.74 -10.17
C VAL A 119 -12.34 -0.69 -9.79
N ALA A 120 -11.55 -1.30 -8.92
CA ALA A 120 -11.81 -2.63 -8.41
C ALA A 120 -11.63 -2.70 -6.89
N TYR A 121 -12.25 -3.70 -6.28
CA TYR A 121 -12.19 -3.98 -4.84
C TYR A 121 -11.66 -5.40 -4.61
N PRO A 122 -10.36 -5.67 -4.83
CA PRO A 122 -9.80 -7.02 -4.78
C PRO A 122 -9.88 -7.71 -3.42
N LEU A 123 -10.09 -6.95 -2.34
CA LEU A 123 -10.27 -7.48 -0.99
C LEU A 123 -11.38 -6.72 -0.30
N GLN A 124 -12.34 -7.44 0.27
CA GLN A 124 -13.29 -6.91 1.25
C GLN A 124 -13.48 -7.95 2.35
N ARG A 125 -13.34 -7.54 3.60
CA ARG A 125 -13.59 -8.39 4.77
C ARG A 125 -14.81 -7.86 5.50
N TYR A 126 -15.69 -8.77 5.91
CA TYR A 126 -16.95 -8.44 6.56
C TYR A 126 -17.00 -9.03 7.98
N VAL A 127 -17.61 -8.29 8.90
CA VAL A 127 -18.04 -8.76 10.22
C VAL A 127 -19.46 -8.27 10.42
N ASN A 128 -20.42 -9.17 10.65
CA ASN A 128 -21.84 -8.84 10.79
C ASN A 128 -22.34 -7.89 9.67
N GLU A 129 -22.11 -8.27 8.42
CA GLU A 129 -22.49 -7.51 7.21
C GLU A 129 -21.82 -6.13 7.06
N THR A 130 -20.97 -5.73 8.00
CA THR A 130 -20.20 -4.48 7.96
C THR A 130 -18.82 -4.75 7.35
N ILE A 131 -18.40 -3.92 6.40
CA ILE A 131 -17.05 -3.96 5.84
C ILE A 131 -16.08 -3.44 6.90
N VAL A 132 -15.20 -4.32 7.38
CA VAL A 132 -14.18 -3.97 8.38
C VAL A 132 -12.78 -3.80 7.77
N GLU A 133 -12.65 -4.12 6.49
CA GLU A 133 -11.39 -4.01 5.76
C GLU A 133 -11.69 -4.01 4.27
N SER A 134 -11.07 -3.11 3.51
CA SER A 134 -11.11 -3.20 2.05
C SER A 134 -9.82 -2.73 1.39
N THR A 135 -9.56 -3.26 0.21
CA THR A 135 -8.58 -2.71 -0.72
C THR A 135 -9.32 -2.25 -1.96
N LYS A 136 -9.13 -0.99 -2.34
CA LYS A 136 -9.57 -0.41 -3.61
C LYS A 136 -8.36 -0.16 -4.50
N VAL A 137 -8.49 -0.50 -5.77
CA VAL A 137 -7.50 -0.20 -6.81
C VAL A 137 -8.18 0.68 -7.84
N GLU A 138 -7.71 1.91 -7.99
CA GLU A 138 -8.11 2.81 -9.05
C GLU A 138 -7.04 2.79 -10.14
N PHE A 139 -7.46 2.47 -11.36
CA PHE A 139 -6.58 2.19 -12.48
C PHE A 139 -6.83 3.22 -13.58
N TYR A 140 -6.06 4.31 -13.57
CA TYR A 140 -6.19 5.46 -14.47
C TYR A 140 -4.95 5.55 -15.37
N LEU A 141 -4.78 4.57 -16.24
CA LEU A 141 -3.85 4.64 -17.37
C LEU A 141 -4.52 5.24 -18.60
#